data_AF-A0AAW6X4E2-F1
#
_entry.id   AF-A0AAW6X4E2-F1
#
_cell.length_a   1.000
_cell.length_b   1.000
_cell.length_c   1.000
_cell.angle_alpha   90.00
_cell.angle_beta   90.00
_cell.angle_gamma   90.00
#
_symmetry.space_group_name_H-M   'P 1'
#
loop_
_entity.id
_entity.type
_entity.pdbx_description
1 polymer ?
#
loop_
_entity_poly.entity_id
_entity_poly.type
_entity_poly.pdbx_seq_one_letter_code
_entity_poly.pdbx_strand_id
1 'polypeptide(L)'
;MRDLTRPLTIFTSKKPFNDRFADDMQYGDMDERTLKQRYRLGQVSTFIDWSTYKSPYDHPATRNIPAAGKEKAVAMLFDELRAASRYFSFTGVYQGLIVKLFNHMQYNNGTDFQDVQMDLAYKRLILSDKSENSTLIRIKSGSRYL
;
A
#
# COMPACT_ATOMS: atom_id res chain seq x y z
N MET A 1 42.07 4.27 -26.55
CA MET A 1 40.86 4.85 -25.92
C MET A 1 40.02 3.69 -25.43
N ARG A 2 39.64 3.66 -24.14
CA ARG A 2 38.77 2.61 -23.60
C ARG A 2 37.33 3.12 -23.74
N ASP A 3 36.54 2.45 -24.56
CA ASP A 3 35.11 2.73 -24.67
C ASP A 3 34.45 2.60 -23.29
N LEU A 4 33.76 3.68 -22.87
CA LEU A 4 32.84 3.64 -21.73
C LEU A 4 31.63 2.78 -22.13
N THR A 5 31.79 1.46 -22.01
CA THR A 5 30.72 0.47 -22.22
C THR A 5 29.76 0.39 -21.03
N ARG A 6 29.97 1.20 -19.99
CA ARG A 6 29.09 1.30 -18.81
C ARG A 6 28.94 2.75 -18.35
N PRO A 7 27.77 3.13 -17.82
CA PRO A 7 27.55 4.46 -17.27
C PRO A 7 28.54 4.75 -16.14
N LEU A 8 29.12 5.95 -16.13
CA LEU A 8 29.98 6.42 -15.04
C LEU A 8 29.12 7.03 -13.92
N THR A 9 28.97 6.31 -12.80
CA THR A 9 28.29 6.83 -11.62
C THR A 9 29.25 7.67 -10.78
N ILE A 10 29.05 8.99 -10.77
CA ILE A 10 29.93 9.95 -10.07
C ILE A 10 29.49 10.18 -8.62
N PHE A 11 28.21 9.96 -8.33
CA PHE A 11 27.61 10.07 -7.01
C PHE A 11 26.45 9.08 -6.88
N THR A 12 26.30 8.48 -5.70
CA THR A 12 25.13 7.67 -5.33
C THR A 12 24.67 8.09 -3.94
N SER A 13 23.36 8.08 -3.69
CA SER A 13 22.83 8.32 -2.35
C SER A 13 23.21 7.17 -1.42
N LYS A 14 23.39 7.48 -0.12
CA LYS A 14 23.67 6.47 0.92
C LYS A 14 22.49 5.50 1.11
N LYS A 15 21.27 6.00 1.01
CA LYS A 15 20.03 5.21 0.96
C LYS A 15 19.44 5.34 -0.45
N PRO A 16 19.41 4.28 -1.26
CA PRO A 16 18.73 4.33 -2.55
C PRO A 16 17.23 4.56 -2.36
N PHE A 17 16.58 5.16 -3.37
CA PHE A 17 15.15 5.53 -3.29
C PHE A 17 14.21 4.36 -2.96
N ASN A 18 14.60 3.12 -3.31
CA ASN A 18 13.83 1.90 -3.04
C ASN A 18 14.53 0.99 -2.01
N ASP A 19 15.25 1.57 -1.05
CA ASP A 19 15.87 0.81 0.03
C ASP A 19 14.84 0.31 1.04
N ARG A 20 14.36 -0.93 0.87
CA ARG A 20 13.40 -1.57 1.79
C ARG A 20 13.93 -1.75 3.22
N PHE A 21 15.24 -1.59 3.44
CA PHE A 21 15.84 -1.64 4.76
C PHE A 21 15.94 -0.26 5.42
N ALA A 22 15.52 0.80 4.74
CA ALA A 22 15.39 2.10 5.37
C ALA A 22 14.26 2.07 6.42
N ASP A 23 14.52 2.69 7.58
CA ASP A 23 13.62 2.64 8.74
C ASP A 23 12.19 3.08 8.40
N ASP A 24 12.05 4.13 7.58
CA ASP A 24 10.78 4.68 7.09
C ASP A 24 10.05 3.79 6.07
N MET A 25 10.76 2.85 5.44
CA MET A 25 10.17 1.84 4.55
C MET A 25 9.77 0.55 5.30
N GLN A 26 10.28 0.34 6.52
CA GLN A 26 9.96 -0.83 7.35
C GLN A 26 8.82 -0.55 8.34
N TYR A 27 8.77 0.65 8.90
CA TYR A 27 7.77 1.07 9.87
C TYR A 27 7.28 2.47 9.52
N GLY A 28 6.00 2.73 9.75
CA GLY A 28 5.51 4.11 9.74
C GLY A 28 6.00 4.83 11.00
N ASP A 29 6.47 6.07 10.87
CA ASP A 29 6.92 6.94 11.98
C ASP A 29 5.76 7.45 12.87
N MET A 30 4.78 6.59 13.18
CA MET A 30 3.58 6.97 13.91
C MET A 30 3.33 6.03 15.09
N ASP A 31 3.29 6.60 16.29
CA ASP A 31 2.89 5.87 17.48
C ASP A 31 1.36 5.65 17.55
N GLU A 32 0.96 4.72 18.42
CA GLU A 32 -0.45 4.37 18.64
C GLU A 32 -1.30 5.60 19.00
N ARG A 33 -0.75 6.49 19.84
CA ARG A 33 -1.43 7.70 20.28
C ARG A 33 -1.75 8.60 19.10
N THR A 34 -0.82 8.77 18.18
CA THR A 34 -0.96 9.59 16.96
C THR A 34 -2.02 8.98 16.05
N LEU A 35 -1.96 7.66 15.81
CA LEU A 35 -2.96 6.95 15.01
C LEU A 35 -4.37 7.12 15.59
N LYS A 36 -4.54 6.97 16.90
CA LYS A 36 -5.84 7.10 17.57
C LYS A 36 -6.34 8.55 17.68
N GLN A 37 -5.50 9.46 18.16
CA GLN A 37 -5.93 10.82 18.52
C GLN A 37 -5.96 11.76 17.31
N ARG A 38 -4.91 11.71 16.47
CA ARG A 38 -4.78 12.62 15.33
C ARG A 38 -5.52 12.11 14.11
N TYR A 39 -5.31 10.85 13.75
CA TYR A 39 -5.92 10.25 12.56
C TYR A 39 -7.26 9.57 12.82
N ARG A 40 -7.73 9.59 14.07
CA ARG A 40 -9.02 9.01 14.48
C ARG A 40 -9.17 7.53 14.14
N LEU A 41 -8.05 6.81 14.06
CA LEU A 41 -8.01 5.36 13.83
C LEU A 41 -8.25 4.57 15.13
N GLY A 42 -9.10 5.08 16.02
CA GLY A 42 -9.48 4.36 17.24
C GLY A 42 -10.40 3.19 16.94
N GLN A 43 -11.33 3.37 15.99
CA GLN A 43 -12.30 2.36 15.59
C GLN A 43 -12.09 2.02 14.11
N VAL A 44 -11.21 1.04 13.86
CA VAL A 44 -10.90 0.57 12.50
C VAL A 44 -11.75 -0.65 12.13
N SER A 45 -12.14 -1.45 13.12
CA SER A 45 -12.92 -2.66 12.94
C SER A 45 -14.10 -2.74 13.89
N THR A 46 -15.14 -3.45 13.44
CA THR A 46 -16.34 -3.72 14.24
C THR A 46 -16.14 -4.88 15.22
N PHE A 47 -15.19 -5.79 14.92
CA PHE A 47 -15.00 -7.03 15.65
C PHE A 47 -13.72 -7.06 16.50
N ILE A 48 -12.70 -6.28 16.13
CA ILE A 48 -11.41 -6.30 16.83
C ILE A 48 -10.74 -4.93 16.96
N ASP A 49 -10.23 -4.62 18.15
CA ASP A 49 -9.35 -3.48 18.36
C ASP A 49 -7.92 -3.84 17.93
N TRP A 50 -7.34 -3.04 17.01
CA TRP A 50 -6.04 -3.34 16.39
C TRP A 50 -4.84 -3.17 17.32
N SER A 51 -5.00 -2.49 18.47
CA SER A 51 -3.94 -2.26 19.45
C SER A 51 -3.95 -3.27 20.60
N THR A 52 -5.13 -3.75 20.98
CA THR A 52 -5.33 -4.65 22.12
C THR A 52 -5.70 -6.08 21.71
N TYR A 53 -6.08 -6.28 20.45
CA TYR A 53 -6.54 -7.55 19.86
C TYR A 53 -7.76 -8.17 20.57
N LYS A 54 -8.61 -7.32 21.16
CA LYS A 54 -9.83 -7.70 21.88
C LYS A 54 -11.07 -7.13 21.18
N SER A 55 -12.25 -7.52 21.66
CA SER A 55 -13.50 -6.86 21.25
C SER A 55 -13.40 -5.34 21.49
N PRO A 56 -13.69 -4.50 20.48
CA PRO A 56 -13.58 -3.05 20.59
C PRO A 56 -14.68 -2.44 21.49
N TYR A 57 -15.74 -3.21 21.76
CA TYR A 57 -16.85 -2.79 22.62
C TYR A 57 -17.10 -3.77 23.75
N ASP A 58 -17.62 -3.23 24.85
CA ASP A 58 -18.18 -4.01 25.94
C ASP A 58 -19.63 -4.41 25.64
N HIS A 59 -19.85 -5.20 24.58
CA HIS A 59 -21.17 -5.67 24.17
C HIS A 59 -21.41 -7.12 24.62
N PRO A 60 -22.57 -7.48 25.21
CA PRO A 60 -22.84 -8.84 25.69
C PRO A 60 -22.55 -9.96 24.68
N ALA A 61 -22.79 -9.71 23.40
CA ALA A 61 -22.52 -10.65 22.31
C ALA A 61 -21.01 -10.83 21.98
N THR A 62 -20.15 -9.90 22.37
CA THR A 62 -18.71 -9.91 22.02
C THR A 62 -17.79 -10.04 23.24
N ARG A 63 -18.30 -9.88 24.47
CA ARG A 63 -17.56 -10.01 25.74
C ARG A 63 -16.85 -11.34 25.93
N ASN A 64 -17.41 -12.41 25.39
CA ASN A 64 -16.86 -13.77 25.52
C ASN A 64 -15.93 -14.14 24.36
N ILE A 65 -15.65 -13.22 23.42
CA ILE A 65 -14.67 -13.48 22.35
C ILE A 65 -13.28 -13.39 22.99
N PRO A 66 -12.51 -14.48 23.03
CA PRO A 66 -11.16 -14.44 23.57
C PRO A 66 -10.29 -13.50 22.74
N ALA A 67 -9.31 -12.88 23.40
CA ALA A 67 -8.33 -12.05 22.71
C ALA A 67 -7.70 -12.84 21.56
N ALA A 68 -7.66 -12.24 20.38
CA ALA A 68 -7.05 -12.87 19.22
C ALA A 68 -5.52 -12.76 19.32
N GLY A 69 -4.81 -13.77 18.81
CA GLY A 69 -3.39 -13.59 18.51
C GLY A 69 -3.22 -12.52 17.43
N LYS A 70 -2.06 -11.85 17.42
CA LYS A 70 -1.73 -10.79 16.44
C LYS A 70 -2.05 -11.21 15.00
N GLU A 71 -1.66 -12.42 14.60
CA GLU A 71 -1.91 -12.94 13.25
C GLU A 71 -3.39 -13.05 12.91
N LYS A 72 -4.21 -13.54 13.86
CA LYS A 72 -5.65 -13.63 13.69
C LYS A 72 -6.30 -12.24 13.61
N ALA A 73 -5.82 -11.28 14.42
CA ALA A 73 -6.29 -9.91 14.36
C ALA A 73 -5.98 -9.27 13.00
N VAL A 74 -4.76 -9.44 12.50
CA VAL A 74 -4.35 -8.99 11.17
C VAL A 74 -5.24 -9.61 10.09
N ALA A 75 -5.50 -10.92 10.14
CA ALA A 75 -6.38 -11.59 9.18
C ALA A 75 -7.80 -11.00 9.18
N MET A 76 -8.39 -10.79 10.36
CA MET A 76 -9.72 -10.18 10.50
C MET A 76 -9.76 -8.75 9.93
N LEU A 77 -8.76 -7.93 10.21
CA LEU A 77 -8.67 -6.56 9.68
C LEU A 77 -8.56 -6.55 8.15
N PHE A 78 -7.75 -7.44 7.57
CA PHE A 78 -7.64 -7.57 6.12
C PHE A 78 -8.93 -8.11 5.48
N ASP A 79 -9.65 -9.01 6.14
CA ASP A 79 -10.96 -9.50 5.67
C ASP A 79 -12.01 -8.39 5.64
N GLU A 80 -12.09 -7.59 6.71
CA GLU A 80 -12.96 -6.41 6.74
C GLU A 80 -12.57 -5.39 5.66
N LEU A 81 -11.27 -5.12 5.49
CA LEU A 81 -10.76 -4.21 4.47
C LEU A 81 -11.14 -4.67 3.05
N ARG A 82 -11.02 -5.97 2.76
CA ARG A 82 -11.48 -6.57 1.50
C ARG A 82 -12.99 -6.48 1.33
N ALA A 83 -13.76 -6.73 2.38
CA ALA A 83 -15.21 -6.63 2.33
C ALA A 83 -15.66 -5.18 2.02
N ALA A 84 -15.05 -4.20 2.70
CA ALA A 84 -15.32 -2.78 2.49
C ALA A 84 -14.93 -2.30 1.08
N SER A 85 -13.81 -2.78 0.52
CA SER A 85 -13.34 -2.32 -0.79
C SER A 85 -14.11 -2.86 -1.98
N ARG A 86 -14.79 -4.00 -1.82
CA ARG A 86 -15.66 -4.55 -2.88
C ARG A 86 -16.74 -3.56 -3.30
N TYR A 87 -17.27 -2.75 -2.38
CA TYR A 87 -18.26 -1.70 -2.69
C TYR A 87 -17.75 -0.62 -3.65
N PHE A 88 -16.44 -0.45 -3.81
CA PHE A 88 -15.84 0.54 -4.71
C PHE A 88 -15.25 -0.08 -5.98
N SER A 89 -15.28 -1.41 -6.10
CA SER A 89 -14.59 -2.15 -7.17
C SER A 89 -15.42 -3.31 -7.75
N PHE A 90 -16.74 -3.26 -7.61
CA PHE A 90 -17.66 -4.33 -8.01
C PHE A 90 -18.00 -4.33 -9.51
N THR A 91 -17.55 -3.35 -10.29
CA THR A 91 -17.82 -3.27 -11.74
C THR A 91 -16.58 -2.95 -12.56
N GLY A 92 -16.61 -3.38 -13.82
CA GLY A 92 -15.64 -3.00 -14.84
C GLY A 92 -14.43 -3.94 -14.91
N VAL A 93 -13.53 -3.64 -15.84
CA VAL A 93 -12.39 -4.52 -16.19
C VAL A 93 -11.33 -4.65 -15.09
N TYR A 94 -11.33 -3.72 -14.12
CA TYR A 94 -10.42 -3.70 -12.97
C TYR A 94 -11.09 -4.23 -11.69
N GLN A 95 -12.28 -4.82 -11.79
CA GLN A 95 -12.94 -5.45 -10.67
C GLN A 95 -12.03 -6.51 -10.03
N GLY A 96 -11.96 -6.51 -8.71
CA GLY A 96 -11.09 -7.44 -7.96
C GLY A 96 -9.61 -7.08 -7.91
N LEU A 97 -9.12 -6.08 -8.67
CA LEU A 97 -7.72 -5.65 -8.59
C LEU A 97 -7.34 -5.23 -7.16
N ILE A 98 -8.22 -4.49 -6.48
CA ILE A 98 -7.99 -4.07 -5.09
C ILE A 98 -7.93 -5.24 -4.10
N VAL A 99 -8.69 -6.32 -4.37
CA VAL A 99 -8.65 -7.53 -3.55
C VAL A 99 -7.33 -8.27 -3.75
N LYS A 100 -6.83 -8.36 -5.00
CA LYS A 100 -5.50 -8.92 -5.29
C LYS A 100 -4.40 -8.13 -4.58
N LEU A 101 -4.48 -6.80 -4.62
CA LEU A 101 -3.55 -5.91 -3.92
C LEU A 101 -3.56 -6.17 -2.40
N PHE A 102 -4.73 -6.24 -1.77
CA PHE A 102 -4.81 -6.50 -0.33
C PHE A 102 -4.35 -7.90 0.07
N ASN A 103 -4.61 -8.92 -0.77
CA ASN A 103 -4.04 -10.24 -0.56
C ASN A 103 -2.51 -10.20 -0.63
N HIS A 104 -1.96 -9.47 -1.60
CA HIS A 104 -0.52 -9.29 -1.70
C HIS A 104 0.04 -8.57 -0.46
N MET A 105 -0.58 -7.47 -0.03
CA MET A 105 -0.18 -6.73 1.17
C MET A 105 -0.19 -7.60 2.43
N GLN A 106 -1.13 -8.53 2.57
CA GLN A 106 -1.24 -9.39 3.74
C GLN A 106 -0.16 -10.48 3.79
N TYR A 107 0.19 -11.09 2.65
CA TYR A 107 0.93 -12.35 2.65
C TYR A 107 2.33 -12.29 2.05
N ASN A 108 2.65 -11.28 1.24
CA ASN A 108 3.89 -11.27 0.46
C ASN A 108 5.04 -10.46 1.08
N ASN A 109 5.00 -10.21 2.40
CA ASN A 109 6.14 -9.73 3.20
C ASN A 109 6.96 -8.57 2.57
N GLY A 110 6.28 -7.60 1.95
CA GLY A 110 6.92 -6.40 1.40
C GLY A 110 7.57 -6.55 0.02
N THR A 111 7.31 -7.64 -0.73
CA THR A 111 7.68 -7.70 -2.16
C THR A 111 6.91 -6.66 -2.98
N ASP A 112 7.32 -6.41 -4.22
CA ASP A 112 6.55 -5.53 -5.11
C ASP A 112 5.29 -6.23 -5.60
N PHE A 113 4.16 -5.52 -5.54
CA PHE A 113 2.94 -5.97 -6.18
C PHE A 113 3.04 -5.77 -7.69
N GLN A 114 2.77 -6.84 -8.45
CA GLN A 114 2.73 -6.83 -9.91
C GLN A 114 1.40 -7.42 -10.40
N ASP A 115 0.68 -6.68 -11.23
CA ASP A 115 -0.54 -7.16 -11.88
C ASP A 115 -0.71 -6.48 -13.24
N VAL A 116 -0.90 -7.29 -14.29
CA VAL A 116 -1.01 -6.81 -15.67
C VAL A 116 -2.18 -5.82 -15.85
N GLN A 117 -3.27 -5.99 -15.12
CA GLN A 117 -4.42 -5.08 -15.19
C GLN A 117 -4.08 -3.72 -14.56
N MET A 118 -3.27 -3.71 -13.49
CA MET A 118 -2.76 -2.48 -12.89
C MET A 118 -1.83 -1.75 -13.85
N ASP A 119 -0.91 -2.46 -14.50
CA ASP A 119 0.00 -1.89 -15.50
C ASP A 119 -0.75 -1.28 -16.69
N LEU A 120 -1.78 -1.98 -17.17
CA LEU A 120 -2.66 -1.47 -18.23
C LEU A 120 -3.45 -0.23 -17.78
N ALA A 121 -3.92 -0.19 -16.53
CA ALA A 121 -4.60 0.97 -15.96
C ALA A 121 -3.67 2.19 -15.92
N TYR A 122 -2.45 2.03 -15.41
CA TYR A 122 -1.44 3.10 -15.38
C TYR A 122 -1.04 3.55 -16.77
N LYS A 123 -0.81 2.61 -17.70
CA LYS A 123 -0.52 2.93 -19.10
C LYS A 123 -1.64 3.78 -19.70
N ARG A 124 -2.90 3.39 -19.48
CA ARG A 124 -4.06 4.15 -19.97
C ARG A 124 -4.09 5.55 -19.36
N LEU A 125 -3.91 5.68 -18.04
CA LEU A 125 -3.88 6.96 -17.34
C LEU A 125 -2.83 7.90 -17.95
N ILE A 126 -1.58 7.42 -18.07
CA ILE A 126 -0.46 8.20 -18.63
C ILE A 126 -0.73 8.63 -20.08
N LEU A 127 -1.28 7.74 -20.92
CA LEU A 127 -1.52 8.04 -22.32
C LEU A 127 -2.76 8.94 -22.54
N SER A 128 -3.75 8.85 -21.65
CA SER A 128 -5.00 9.61 -21.75
C SER A 128 -4.87 11.05 -21.27
N ASP A 129 -3.94 11.33 -20.37
CA ASP A 129 -3.71 12.68 -19.85
C ASP A 129 -3.13 13.59 -20.95
N LYS A 130 -3.89 14.62 -21.33
CA LYS A 130 -3.52 15.63 -22.34
C LYS A 130 -3.23 17.00 -21.73
N SER A 131 -3.20 17.10 -20.42
CA SER A 131 -2.84 18.35 -19.75
C SER A 131 -1.42 18.79 -20.13
N GLU A 132 -1.18 20.09 -20.11
CA GLU A 132 0.11 20.70 -20.48
C GLU A 132 1.28 20.17 -19.61
N ASN A 133 0.98 19.78 -18.37
CA ASN A 133 1.95 19.22 -17.40
C ASN A 133 1.81 17.70 -17.21
N SER A 134 1.20 17.00 -18.16
CA SER A 134 0.96 15.56 -18.06
C SER A 134 2.24 14.76 -17.83
N THR A 135 2.11 13.63 -17.13
CA THR A 135 3.23 12.72 -16.86
C THR A 135 3.93 12.28 -18.15
N LEU A 136 3.17 12.07 -19.25
CA LEU A 136 3.73 11.71 -20.55
C LEU A 136 4.66 12.79 -21.11
N ILE A 137 4.27 14.07 -21.05
CA ILE A 137 5.11 15.18 -21.50
C ILE A 137 6.38 15.25 -20.64
N ARG A 138 6.24 15.15 -19.31
CA ARG A 138 7.39 15.17 -18.39
C ARG A 138 8.39 14.05 -18.68
N ILE A 139 7.92 12.83 -18.93
CA ILE A 139 8.78 11.69 -19.31
C ILE A 139 9.50 11.96 -20.63
N LYS A 140 8.77 12.41 -21.67
CA LYS A 140 9.36 12.74 -22.99
C LYS A 140 10.37 13.88 -22.94
N SER A 141 10.15 14.85 -22.06
CA SER A 141 11.06 15.98 -21.88
C SER A 141 12.28 15.58 -21.06
N GLY A 142 12.13 14.85 -19.96
CA GLY A 142 13.26 14.36 -19.15
C GLY A 142 14.18 13.39 -19.91
N SER A 143 13.61 12.51 -20.75
CA SER A 143 14.38 11.60 -21.59
C SER A 143 15.19 12.30 -22.70
N ARG A 144 14.96 13.60 -22.96
CA ARG A 144 15.79 14.40 -23.90
C ARG A 144 17.05 14.97 -23.26
N TYR A 145 17.19 14.86 -21.94
CA TYR A 145 18.33 15.38 -21.17
C TYR A 145 19.21 14.27 -20.58
N LEU A 146 18.98 13.02 -20.97
CA LEU A 146 19.81 11.85 -20.66
C LEU A 146 20.38 11.32 -21.98
#